data_AF-A0A239EB85-F1
#
_entry.id   AF-A0A239EB85-F1
#
_cell.length_a   1.000
_cell.length_b   1.000
_cell.length_c   1.000
_cell.angle_alpha   90.00
_cell.angle_beta   90.00
_cell.angle_gamma   90.00
#
_symmetry.space_group_name_H-M   'P 1'
#
loop_
_entity.id
_entity.type
_entity.pdbx_description
1 polymer ?
#
loop_
_entity_poly.entity_id
_entity_poly.type
_entity_poly.pdbx_seq_one_letter_code
_entity_poly.pdbx_strand_id
1 'polypeptide(L)'
;MNNRSNSLRTGPDERGHFGQFGGRYVAETLMPLILDLEREYRAAQADNEFRAEFEHLLKHYVGRPSPLWLAERLTEELGGAKIYLKREDLNHTGAHKINNCIGQILLAKRMGKTKIIAETGAGQHGVATATVAALFGLPCTIFMGAVDVARQQPNVFRMKLLGAEVVAVESGARTLKDAMNEALRHWVANVHDTFYIIGTVAGPHPYPELVRDFQSVIGEEARAQILEAEGRLPDMLIAPVGGGSNAIGLFHPFLDDEGVEIVGVEAAGEGLDGKHAASLAGGKPGILHGNKTYLLQDEDGQITEAHSISAGLDYPGIGPEHSWLHDIGRVRYEPVTDAEALASFQKLTKLEGIIPALESAHAIAAAERIAPTLGKDKIIIVNCSGRGDKDIFTVAEALGVKL
;
A
#
# COMPACT_ATOMS: atom_id res chain seq x y z
N MET A 1 -21.02 -5.95 25.76
CA MET A 1 -22.15 -5.43 24.97
C MET A 1 -21.55 -4.69 23.78
N ASN A 2 -21.69 -5.27 22.59
CA ASN A 2 -21.03 -4.79 21.37
C ASN A 2 -21.63 -3.46 20.95
N ASN A 3 -20.88 -2.39 21.15
CA ASN A 3 -21.12 -1.11 20.51
C ASN A 3 -20.67 -1.24 19.05
N ARG A 4 -21.41 -1.99 18.22
CA ARG A 4 -21.15 -2.02 16.78
C ARG A 4 -21.58 -0.65 16.27
N SER A 5 -20.60 0.16 15.87
CA SER A 5 -20.83 1.28 14.97
C SER A 5 -21.68 0.79 13.80
N ASN A 6 -22.68 1.58 13.37
CA ASN A 6 -23.50 1.26 12.19
C ASN A 6 -22.69 1.35 10.88
N SER A 7 -21.43 1.77 10.93
CA SER A 7 -20.52 1.87 9.79
C SER A 7 -19.14 1.35 10.15
N LEU A 8 -18.53 0.60 9.24
CA LEU A 8 -17.15 0.15 9.30
C LEU A 8 -16.14 1.22 8.84
N ARG A 9 -16.63 2.41 8.49
CA ARG A 9 -15.84 3.54 7.96
C ARG A 9 -15.59 4.64 9.00
N THR A 10 -15.98 4.45 10.26
CA THR A 10 -15.84 5.45 11.33
C THR A 10 -14.41 5.65 11.81
N GLY A 11 -13.45 4.86 11.32
CA GLY A 11 -12.05 4.94 11.72
C GLY A 11 -11.76 4.34 13.11
N PRO A 12 -10.55 4.56 13.63
CA PRO A 12 -10.13 4.05 14.93
C PRO A 12 -10.78 4.82 16.09
N ASP A 13 -10.69 4.28 17.31
CA ASP A 13 -11.05 5.01 18.53
C ASP A 13 -10.08 6.17 18.84
N GLU A 14 -10.37 6.95 19.88
CA GLU A 14 -9.53 8.08 20.31
C GLU A 14 -8.09 7.70 20.69
N ARG A 15 -7.84 6.40 20.92
CA ARG A 15 -6.51 5.86 21.22
C ARG A 15 -5.82 5.30 19.97
N GLY A 16 -6.45 5.40 18.81
CA GLY A 16 -5.94 4.92 17.54
C GLY A 16 -6.16 3.42 17.30
N HIS A 17 -7.13 2.79 17.98
CA HIS A 17 -7.41 1.37 17.80
C HIS A 17 -8.60 1.08 16.87
N PHE A 18 -8.37 0.20 15.91
CA PHE A 18 -9.41 -0.52 15.16
C PHE A 18 -9.70 -1.83 15.89
N GLY A 19 -10.76 -1.87 16.69
CA GLY A 19 -10.98 -2.97 17.63
C GLY A 19 -9.80 -3.09 18.60
N GLN A 20 -8.99 -4.15 18.45
CA GLN A 20 -7.82 -4.38 19.30
C GLN A 20 -6.47 -4.03 18.64
N PHE A 21 -6.47 -3.60 17.38
CA PHE A 21 -5.26 -3.35 16.59
C PHE A 21 -5.04 -1.84 16.41
N GLY A 22 -3.81 -1.42 16.11
CA GLY A 22 -3.46 -0.01 15.96
C GLY A 22 -2.71 0.51 17.18
N GLY A 23 -3.13 1.65 17.71
CA GLY A 23 -2.51 2.29 18.86
C GLY A 23 -1.21 3.02 18.55
N ARG A 24 -0.46 3.33 19.61
CA ARG A 24 0.79 4.11 19.58
C ARG A 24 1.87 3.41 20.39
N TYR A 25 2.55 2.46 19.79
CA TYR A 25 3.59 1.65 20.43
C TYR A 25 4.98 2.18 20.07
N VAL A 26 5.24 3.43 20.43
CA VAL A 26 6.49 4.14 20.14
C VAL A 26 7.20 4.59 21.42
N ALA A 27 8.46 5.01 21.28
CA ALA A 27 9.16 5.69 22.37
C ALA A 27 8.44 6.99 22.75
N GLU A 28 8.43 7.30 24.05
CA GLU A 28 7.81 8.52 24.61
C GLU A 28 8.32 9.81 23.92
N THR A 29 9.56 9.81 23.46
CA THR A 29 10.17 10.93 22.73
C THR A 29 9.47 11.28 21.42
N LEU A 30 8.74 10.34 20.79
CA LEU A 30 7.96 10.59 19.57
C LEU A 30 6.52 11.02 19.87
N MET A 31 6.01 10.82 21.09
CA MET A 31 4.61 11.06 21.42
C MET A 31 4.19 12.52 21.17
N PRO A 32 4.95 13.57 21.56
CA PRO A 32 4.57 14.95 21.27
C PRO A 32 4.40 15.20 19.77
N LEU A 33 5.31 14.68 18.94
CA LEU A 33 5.27 14.87 17.49
C LEU A 33 4.09 14.14 16.85
N ILE A 34 3.78 12.93 17.32
CA ILE A 34 2.63 12.15 16.86
C ILE A 34 1.30 12.82 17.23
N LEU A 35 1.22 13.39 18.44
CA LEU A 35 0.04 14.15 18.88
C LEU A 35 -0.12 15.46 18.11
N ASP A 36 0.99 16.12 17.79
CA ASP A 36 0.99 17.31 16.94
C ASP A 36 0.54 16.97 15.51
N LEU A 37 1.00 15.85 14.96
CA LEU A 37 0.56 15.34 13.65
C LEU A 37 -0.94 15.03 13.66
N GLU A 38 -1.44 14.34 14.69
CA GLU A 38 -2.87 14.07 14.80
C GLU A 38 -3.68 15.37 14.84
N ARG A 39 -3.28 16.33 15.69
CA ARG A 39 -3.97 17.62 15.78
C ARG A 39 -4.00 18.34 14.45
N GLU A 40 -2.87 18.40 13.75
CA GLU A 40 -2.80 19.08 12.46
C GLU A 40 -3.61 18.35 11.38
N TYR A 41 -3.56 17.02 11.36
CA TYR A 41 -4.35 16.22 10.44
C TYR A 41 -5.86 16.43 10.65
N ARG A 42 -6.34 16.46 11.90
CA ARG A 42 -7.74 16.79 12.21
C ARG A 42 -8.12 18.21 11.75
N ALA A 43 -7.22 19.18 11.93
CA ALA A 43 -7.44 20.54 11.44
C ALA A 43 -7.51 20.59 9.91
N ALA A 44 -6.62 19.88 9.23
CA ALA A 44 -6.57 19.79 7.77
C ALA A 44 -7.82 19.10 7.18
N GLN A 45 -8.38 18.08 7.85
CA GLN A 45 -9.63 17.44 7.43
C GLN A 45 -10.83 18.41 7.43
N ALA A 46 -10.85 19.39 8.34
CA ALA A 46 -11.90 20.41 8.41
C ALA A 46 -11.63 21.63 7.50
N ASP A 47 -10.46 21.69 6.86
CA ASP A 47 -10.01 22.85 6.10
C ASP A 47 -10.29 22.68 4.59
N ASN A 48 -11.18 23.51 4.07
CA ASN A 48 -11.54 23.51 2.66
C ASN A 48 -10.37 23.91 1.74
N GLU A 49 -9.44 24.74 2.21
CA GLU A 49 -8.27 25.15 1.42
C GLU A 49 -7.29 23.98 1.28
N PHE A 50 -7.06 23.23 2.35
CA PHE A 50 -6.26 22.00 2.30
C PHE A 50 -6.85 20.99 1.31
N ARG A 51 -8.17 20.74 1.41
CA ARG A 51 -8.85 19.84 0.48
C ARG A 51 -8.75 20.32 -0.96
N ALA A 52 -8.94 21.61 -1.22
CA ALA A 52 -8.82 22.17 -2.56
C ALA A 52 -7.40 22.05 -3.12
N GLU A 53 -6.36 22.30 -2.32
CA GLU A 53 -4.96 22.12 -2.74
C GLU A 53 -4.64 20.64 -3.02
N PHE A 54 -5.09 19.73 -2.15
CA PHE A 54 -4.95 18.29 -2.31
C PHE A 54 -5.61 17.80 -3.62
N GLU A 55 -6.89 18.12 -3.82
CA GLU A 55 -7.65 17.76 -5.03
C GLU A 55 -7.04 18.38 -6.30
N HIS A 56 -6.56 19.63 -6.22
CA HIS A 56 -5.87 20.29 -7.32
C HIS A 56 -4.62 19.51 -7.74
N LEU A 57 -3.79 19.11 -6.78
CA LEU A 57 -2.57 18.34 -7.06
C LEU A 57 -2.89 16.93 -7.57
N LEU A 58 -3.89 16.25 -7.00
CA LEU A 58 -4.34 14.96 -7.50
C LEU A 58 -4.78 15.06 -8.97
N LYS A 59 -5.56 16.08 -9.32
CA LYS A 59 -6.05 16.27 -10.68
C LYS A 59 -4.95 16.68 -11.66
N HIS A 60 -4.21 17.73 -11.35
CA HIS A 60 -3.35 18.42 -12.31
C HIS A 60 -1.89 17.96 -12.28
N TYR A 61 -1.42 17.41 -11.17
CA TYR A 61 -0.05 16.91 -11.04
C TYR A 61 0.01 15.38 -11.08
N VAL A 62 -0.87 14.68 -10.36
CA VAL A 62 -0.91 13.20 -10.36
C VAL A 62 -1.58 12.65 -11.62
N GLY A 63 -2.62 13.32 -12.12
CA GLY A 63 -3.39 12.90 -13.29
C GLY A 63 -4.66 12.12 -12.97
N ARG A 64 -5.27 12.37 -11.80
CA ARG A 64 -6.53 11.74 -11.39
C ARG A 64 -7.75 12.35 -12.10
N PRO A 65 -8.86 11.59 -12.28
CA PRO A 65 -9.07 10.21 -11.83
C PRO A 65 -8.32 9.18 -12.68
N SER A 66 -7.83 8.11 -12.04
CA SER A 66 -7.25 6.98 -12.79
C SER A 66 -8.38 6.19 -13.48
N PRO A 67 -8.20 5.67 -14.70
CA PRO A 67 -9.24 4.92 -15.39
C PRO A 67 -9.68 3.63 -14.67
N LEU A 68 -10.92 3.20 -14.92
CA LEU A 68 -11.40 1.85 -14.64
C LEU A 68 -11.53 1.11 -15.98
N TRP A 69 -10.71 0.08 -16.19
CA TRP A 69 -10.54 -0.58 -17.50
C TRP A 69 -11.15 -1.97 -17.50
N LEU A 70 -12.11 -2.26 -18.38
CA LEU A 70 -12.58 -3.62 -18.60
C LEU A 70 -11.49 -4.42 -19.34
N ALA A 71 -10.87 -5.38 -18.68
CA ALA A 71 -9.89 -6.29 -19.27
C ALA A 71 -10.62 -7.38 -20.06
N GLU A 72 -11.11 -7.04 -21.25
CA GLU A 72 -11.97 -7.90 -22.08
C GLU A 72 -11.26 -9.22 -22.43
N ARG A 73 -9.98 -9.18 -22.83
CA ARG A 73 -9.26 -10.39 -23.25
C ARG A 73 -8.97 -11.31 -22.07
N LEU A 74 -8.65 -10.74 -20.90
CA LEU A 74 -8.50 -11.52 -19.67
C LEU A 74 -9.84 -12.12 -19.22
N THR A 75 -10.93 -11.35 -19.31
CA THR A 75 -12.29 -11.82 -18.99
C THR A 75 -12.71 -12.98 -19.89
N GLU A 76 -12.48 -12.86 -21.20
CA GLU A 76 -12.76 -13.90 -22.20
C GLU A 76 -11.95 -15.17 -21.95
N GLU A 77 -10.64 -15.03 -21.70
CA GLU A 77 -9.73 -16.14 -21.41
C GLU A 77 -10.18 -16.94 -20.18
N LEU A 78 -10.64 -16.26 -19.14
CA LEU A 78 -11.07 -16.89 -17.89
C LEU A 78 -12.50 -17.43 -17.93
N GLY A 79 -13.33 -16.95 -18.86
CA GLY A 79 -14.66 -17.50 -19.15
C GLY A 79 -15.72 -17.28 -18.06
N GLY A 80 -15.44 -16.42 -17.06
CA GLY A 80 -16.30 -16.16 -15.89
C GLY A 80 -16.65 -14.68 -15.72
N ALA A 81 -16.55 -14.18 -14.49
CA ALA A 81 -16.88 -12.78 -14.15
C ALA A 81 -16.09 -11.76 -14.99
N LYS A 82 -16.71 -10.59 -15.24
CA LYS A 82 -16.05 -9.42 -15.82
C LYS A 82 -14.95 -8.90 -14.90
N ILE A 83 -13.77 -8.65 -15.44
CA ILE A 83 -12.63 -8.12 -14.68
C ILE A 83 -12.38 -6.67 -15.09
N TYR A 84 -12.58 -5.76 -14.14
CA TYR A 84 -12.19 -4.37 -14.25
C TYR A 84 -10.88 -4.11 -13.51
N LEU A 85 -9.96 -3.38 -14.13
CA LEU A 85 -8.70 -2.95 -13.54
C LEU A 85 -8.79 -1.49 -13.14
N LYS A 86 -8.62 -1.18 -11.85
CA LYS A 86 -8.44 0.20 -11.38
C LYS A 86 -6.98 0.62 -11.63
N ARG A 87 -6.76 1.54 -12.57
CA ARG A 87 -5.46 1.80 -13.23
C ARG A 87 -4.54 2.76 -12.47
N GLU A 88 -4.22 2.46 -11.21
CA GLU A 88 -3.26 3.26 -10.42
C GLU A 88 -1.83 3.20 -10.97
N ASP A 89 -1.54 2.25 -11.86
CA ASP A 89 -0.30 2.15 -12.65
C ASP A 89 -0.05 3.37 -13.55
N LEU A 90 -1.10 4.11 -13.91
CA LEU A 90 -1.04 5.30 -14.77
C LEU A 90 -0.80 6.61 -14.00
N ASN A 91 -0.86 6.60 -12.67
CA ASN A 91 -0.60 7.78 -11.88
C ASN A 91 0.81 8.31 -12.14
N HIS A 92 1.02 9.63 -11.94
CA HIS A 92 2.37 10.17 -11.88
C HIS A 92 3.22 9.35 -10.88
N THR A 93 4.50 9.17 -11.20
CA THR A 93 5.46 8.23 -10.57
C THR A 93 5.24 6.73 -10.85
N GLY A 94 4.03 6.30 -11.22
CA GLY A 94 3.70 4.95 -11.70
C GLY A 94 3.03 4.02 -10.69
N ALA A 95 2.51 4.54 -9.56
CA ALA A 95 1.81 3.74 -8.55
C ALA A 95 0.87 4.60 -7.68
N HIS A 96 0.01 3.92 -6.91
CA HIS A 96 -0.87 4.54 -5.90
C HIS A 96 -0.14 5.34 -4.80
N LYS A 97 1.16 5.12 -4.59
CA LYS A 97 1.93 5.73 -3.49
C LYS A 97 1.88 7.27 -3.50
N ILE A 98 1.83 7.87 -4.69
CA ILE A 98 1.82 9.32 -4.85
C ILE A 98 0.62 10.01 -4.18
N ASN A 99 -0.55 9.35 -4.11
CA ASN A 99 -1.75 9.90 -3.47
C ASN A 99 -1.45 10.26 -2.00
N ASN A 100 -0.87 9.30 -1.28
CA ASN A 100 -0.44 9.45 0.11
C ASN A 100 0.67 10.50 0.28
N CYS A 101 1.68 10.47 -0.60
CA CYS A 101 2.81 11.42 -0.52
C CYS A 101 2.34 12.87 -0.69
N ILE A 102 1.37 13.13 -1.57
CA ILE A 102 0.77 14.47 -1.73
C ILE A 102 0.03 14.92 -0.46
N GLY A 103 -0.76 14.04 0.17
CA GLY A 103 -1.45 14.39 1.41
C GLY A 103 -0.47 14.70 2.55
N GLN A 104 0.54 13.84 2.72
CA GLN A 104 1.52 13.99 3.80
C GLN A 104 2.49 15.16 3.60
N ILE A 105 2.91 15.48 2.38
CA ILE A 105 3.78 16.64 2.14
C ILE A 105 3.06 17.96 2.44
N LEU A 106 1.75 18.03 2.17
CA LEU A 106 0.93 19.19 2.53
C LEU A 106 0.81 19.33 4.04
N LEU A 107 0.63 18.22 4.78
CA LEU A 107 0.68 18.24 6.24
C LEU A 107 2.05 18.68 6.75
N ALA A 108 3.14 18.19 6.17
CA ALA A 108 4.49 18.60 6.53
C ALA A 108 4.68 20.12 6.41
N LYS A 109 4.20 20.72 5.31
CA LYS A 109 4.21 22.18 5.11
C LYS A 109 3.41 22.91 6.18
N ARG A 110 2.20 22.45 6.49
CA ARG A 110 1.34 23.08 7.50
C ARG A 110 1.94 23.01 8.90
N MET A 111 2.61 21.91 9.21
CA MET A 111 3.38 21.75 10.45
C MET A 111 4.71 22.52 10.46
N GLY A 112 5.05 23.26 9.40
CA GLY A 112 6.29 24.03 9.30
C GLY A 112 7.56 23.17 9.25
N LYS A 113 7.44 21.90 8.84
CA LYS A 113 8.59 20.99 8.73
C LYS A 113 9.40 21.32 7.47
N THR A 114 10.71 21.32 7.62
CA THR A 114 11.65 21.77 6.58
C THR A 114 12.43 20.63 5.94
N LYS A 115 12.35 19.42 6.49
CA LYS A 115 13.02 18.22 5.97
C LYS A 115 12.06 17.05 5.90
N ILE A 116 12.24 16.23 4.88
CA ILE A 116 11.42 15.04 4.63
C ILE A 116 12.30 13.80 4.74
N ILE A 117 11.79 12.79 5.44
CA ILE A 117 12.36 11.45 5.42
C ILE A 117 11.29 10.43 5.01
N ALA A 118 11.75 9.32 4.42
CA ALA A 118 10.92 8.13 4.19
C ALA A 118 11.78 6.87 4.13
N GLU A 119 11.17 5.72 4.34
CA GLU A 119 11.74 4.40 4.03
C GLU A 119 11.31 3.94 2.63
N THR A 120 12.01 2.98 2.02
CA THR A 120 11.49 2.29 0.83
C THR A 120 12.11 0.90 0.66
N GLY A 121 11.32 -0.04 0.12
CA GLY A 121 11.77 -1.37 -0.33
C GLY A 121 11.94 -1.37 -1.85
N ALA A 122 10.88 -1.70 -2.59
CA ALA A 122 10.83 -1.66 -4.07
C ALA A 122 11.18 -0.31 -4.73
N GLY A 123 11.34 0.77 -3.96
CA GLY A 123 11.71 2.10 -4.44
C GLY A 123 10.55 3.01 -4.85
N GLN A 124 9.33 2.49 -5.03
CA GLN A 124 8.20 3.32 -5.48
C GLN A 124 7.79 4.38 -4.45
N HIS A 125 7.74 4.04 -3.16
CA HIS A 125 7.44 5.03 -2.11
C HIS A 125 8.55 6.08 -2.00
N GLY A 126 9.81 5.65 -2.09
CA GLY A 126 10.96 6.56 -2.09
C GLY A 126 10.95 7.52 -3.28
N VAL A 127 10.65 7.03 -4.49
CA VAL A 127 10.47 7.88 -5.69
C VAL A 127 9.31 8.85 -5.50
N ALA A 128 8.14 8.39 -5.05
CA ALA A 128 6.98 9.26 -4.81
C ALA A 128 7.27 10.34 -3.77
N THR A 129 7.97 10.00 -2.69
CA THR A 129 8.39 10.94 -1.65
C THR A 129 9.40 11.96 -2.17
N ALA A 130 10.43 11.51 -2.89
CA ALA A 130 11.40 12.39 -3.54
C ALA A 130 10.73 13.33 -4.56
N THR A 131 9.74 12.84 -5.31
CA THR A 131 8.96 13.65 -6.26
C THR A 131 8.22 14.78 -5.57
N VAL A 132 7.48 14.49 -4.50
CA VAL A 132 6.73 15.54 -3.81
C VAL A 132 7.64 16.48 -3.02
N ALA A 133 8.74 15.98 -2.47
CA ALA A 133 9.72 16.84 -1.81
C ALA A 133 10.38 17.81 -2.80
N ALA A 134 10.74 17.34 -4.00
CA ALA A 134 11.24 18.18 -5.08
C ALA A 134 10.21 19.23 -5.53
N LEU A 135 8.94 18.85 -5.69
CA LEU A 135 7.84 19.75 -6.04
C LEU A 135 7.72 20.93 -5.07
N PHE A 136 7.92 20.67 -3.77
CA PHE A 136 7.81 21.69 -2.72
C PHE A 136 9.16 22.28 -2.27
N GLY A 137 10.26 21.93 -2.93
CA GLY A 137 11.60 22.46 -2.63
C GLY A 137 12.14 22.06 -1.25
N LEU A 138 11.76 20.88 -0.75
CA LEU A 138 12.17 20.38 0.56
C LEU A 138 13.30 19.33 0.42
N PRO A 139 14.38 19.42 1.23
CA PRO A 139 15.37 18.35 1.36
C PRO A 139 14.70 17.01 1.72
N CYS A 140 15.14 15.95 1.05
CA CYS A 140 14.58 14.61 1.20
C CYS A 140 15.67 13.58 1.40
N THR A 141 15.56 12.79 2.47
CA THR A 141 16.45 11.64 2.74
C THR A 141 15.63 10.35 2.75
N ILE A 142 16.00 9.41 1.88
CA ILE A 142 15.32 8.12 1.74
C ILE A 142 16.21 7.02 2.32
N PHE A 143 15.68 6.26 3.28
CA PHE A 143 16.33 5.07 3.82
C PHE A 143 15.90 3.85 3.01
N MET A 144 16.87 3.06 2.55
CA MET A 144 16.62 1.89 1.71
C MET A 144 17.59 0.77 2.09
N GLY A 145 17.11 -0.45 2.26
CA GLY A 145 17.95 -1.59 2.59
C GLY A 145 19.02 -1.81 1.51
N ALA A 146 20.26 -2.15 1.89
CA ALA A 146 21.36 -2.28 0.93
C ALA A 146 21.11 -3.37 -0.13
N VAL A 147 20.39 -4.44 0.22
CA VAL A 147 19.96 -5.48 -0.74
C VAL A 147 18.96 -4.90 -1.75
N ASP A 148 18.00 -4.09 -1.28
CA ASP A 148 17.02 -3.45 -2.14
C ASP A 148 17.66 -2.37 -3.03
N VAL A 149 18.63 -1.61 -2.51
CA VAL A 149 19.44 -0.67 -3.31
C VAL A 149 20.07 -1.41 -4.49
N ALA A 150 20.70 -2.56 -4.27
CA ALA A 150 21.32 -3.35 -5.33
C ALA A 150 20.31 -3.88 -6.36
N ARG A 151 19.13 -4.34 -5.92
CA ARG A 151 18.09 -4.91 -6.79
C ARG A 151 17.30 -3.85 -7.57
N GLN A 152 17.13 -2.65 -7.01
CA GLN A 152 16.23 -1.62 -7.53
C GLN A 152 16.99 -0.37 -8.02
N GLN A 153 18.14 -0.57 -8.67
CA GLN A 153 18.99 0.49 -9.20
C GLN A 153 18.24 1.57 -10.02
N PRO A 154 17.26 1.21 -10.89
CA PRO A 154 16.51 2.23 -11.62
C PRO A 154 15.78 3.23 -10.71
N ASN A 155 15.16 2.75 -9.62
CA ASN A 155 14.46 3.62 -8.67
C ASN A 155 15.44 4.41 -7.80
N VAL A 156 16.58 3.82 -7.39
CA VAL A 156 17.65 4.55 -6.69
C VAL A 156 18.15 5.72 -7.52
N PHE A 157 18.38 5.50 -8.82
CA PHE A 157 18.80 6.55 -9.72
C PHE A 157 17.73 7.63 -9.91
N ARG A 158 16.45 7.25 -10.06
CA ARG A 158 15.32 8.19 -10.12
C ARG A 158 15.24 9.08 -8.88
N MET A 159 15.39 8.52 -7.68
CA MET A 159 15.39 9.29 -6.42
C MET A 159 16.52 10.32 -6.39
N LYS A 160 17.74 9.93 -6.81
CA LYS A 160 18.88 10.86 -6.89
C LYS A 160 18.68 11.97 -7.92
N LEU A 161 18.09 11.65 -9.08
CA LEU A 161 17.74 12.66 -10.10
C LEU A 161 16.71 13.67 -9.59
N LEU A 162 15.81 13.25 -8.70
CA LEU A 162 14.85 14.13 -8.02
C LEU A 162 15.49 14.96 -6.89
N GLY A 163 16.80 14.80 -6.64
CA GLY A 163 17.53 15.55 -5.61
C GLY A 163 17.46 14.95 -4.20
N ALA A 164 16.90 13.75 -4.05
CA ALA A 164 16.89 13.06 -2.76
C ALA A 164 18.24 12.41 -2.44
N GLU A 165 18.63 12.46 -1.17
CA GLU A 165 19.67 11.61 -0.61
C GLU A 165 19.12 10.18 -0.43
N VAL A 166 19.90 9.17 -0.81
CA VAL A 166 19.53 7.77 -0.59
C VAL A 166 20.57 7.13 0.34
N VAL A 167 20.13 6.75 1.54
CA VAL A 167 20.94 6.12 2.58
C VAL A 167 20.73 4.61 2.52
N ALA A 168 21.80 3.89 2.15
CA ALA A 168 21.81 2.43 2.14
C ALA A 168 21.92 1.89 3.59
N VAL A 169 20.95 1.10 4.02
CA VAL A 169 20.90 0.50 5.35
C VAL A 169 21.55 -0.88 5.32
N GLU A 170 22.68 -1.01 6.04
CA GLU A 170 23.53 -2.22 6.08
C GLU A 170 23.24 -3.13 7.29
N SER A 171 22.42 -2.66 8.23
CA SER A 171 22.05 -3.42 9.43
C SER A 171 20.99 -4.48 9.13
N GLY A 172 20.98 -5.56 9.93
CA GLY A 172 19.94 -6.58 9.86
C GLY A 172 19.92 -7.36 8.55
N ALA A 173 18.72 -7.61 8.03
CA ALA A 173 18.47 -8.28 6.76
C ALA A 173 18.75 -7.37 5.55
N ARG A 174 18.90 -6.06 5.79
CA ARG A 174 19.18 -5.02 4.79
C ARG A 174 18.02 -4.88 3.79
N THR A 175 16.80 -4.99 4.30
CA THR A 175 15.53 -4.87 3.56
C THR A 175 14.64 -3.77 4.15
N LEU A 176 13.39 -3.66 3.67
CA LEU A 176 12.39 -2.66 4.10
C LEU A 176 12.23 -2.55 5.63
N LYS A 177 12.23 -3.66 6.37
CA LYS A 177 12.12 -3.66 7.83
C LYS A 177 13.25 -2.84 8.48
N ASP A 178 14.48 -3.05 8.02
CA ASP A 178 15.65 -2.36 8.56
C ASP A 178 15.69 -0.89 8.13
N ALA A 179 15.27 -0.59 6.90
CA ALA A 179 15.08 0.78 6.44
C ALA A 179 14.09 1.57 7.30
N MET A 180 12.97 0.96 7.68
CA MET A 180 12.00 1.59 8.58
C MET A 180 12.57 1.82 9.99
N ASN A 181 13.35 0.86 10.51
CA ASN A 181 14.03 1.03 11.80
C ASN A 181 15.00 2.22 11.79
N GLU A 182 15.80 2.37 10.74
CA GLU A 182 16.71 3.52 10.59
C GLU A 182 15.96 4.84 10.39
N ALA A 183 14.89 4.86 9.59
CA ALA A 183 14.06 6.06 9.42
C ALA A 183 13.45 6.51 10.75
N LEU A 184 12.91 5.58 11.56
CA LEU A 184 12.38 5.88 12.89
C LEU A 184 13.46 6.40 13.84
N ARG A 185 14.66 5.80 13.86
CA ARG A 185 15.79 6.29 14.66
C ARG A 185 16.20 7.70 14.27
N HIS A 186 16.30 7.96 12.96
CA HIS A 186 16.59 9.29 12.45
C HIS A 186 15.51 10.29 12.86
N TRP A 187 14.24 9.88 12.81
CA TRP A 187 13.12 10.73 13.18
C TRP A 187 13.18 11.15 14.64
N VAL A 188 13.45 10.20 15.56
CA VAL A 188 13.62 10.48 17.00
C VAL A 188 14.71 11.53 17.25
N ALA A 189 15.80 11.48 16.49
CA ALA A 189 16.90 12.43 16.63
C ALA A 189 16.60 13.83 16.04
N ASN A 190 15.62 13.96 15.13
CA ASN A 190 15.36 15.16 14.33
C ASN A 190 13.89 15.61 14.38
N VAL A 191 13.16 15.32 15.48
CA VAL A 191 11.71 15.54 15.61
C VAL A 191 11.24 16.99 15.34
N HIS A 192 12.11 17.98 15.54
CA HIS A 192 11.73 19.39 15.46
C HIS A 192 11.51 19.87 14.03
N ASP A 193 12.40 19.53 13.10
CA ASP A 193 12.43 20.08 11.73
C ASP A 193 12.04 19.05 10.65
N THR A 194 11.92 17.78 11.04
CA THR A 194 11.77 16.66 10.11
C THR A 194 10.38 16.03 10.16
N PHE A 195 9.77 15.83 8.99
CA PHE A 195 8.53 15.08 8.82
C PHE A 195 8.84 13.70 8.23
N TYR A 196 8.27 12.65 8.82
CA TYR A 196 8.38 11.30 8.32
C TYR A 196 7.16 10.92 7.47
N ILE A 197 7.37 10.74 6.16
CA ILE A 197 6.32 10.26 5.26
C ILE A 197 6.31 8.73 5.26
N ILE A 198 5.41 8.15 6.06
CA ILE A 198 5.21 6.68 6.10
C ILE A 198 4.50 6.20 4.82
N GLY A 199 5.03 5.13 4.23
CA GLY A 199 4.61 4.66 2.89
C GLY A 199 3.39 3.75 2.84
N THR A 200 2.78 3.41 3.98
CA THR A 200 1.64 2.50 4.03
C THR A 200 0.77 2.71 5.27
N VAL A 201 -0.36 2.02 5.34
CA VAL A 201 -1.33 2.06 6.45
C VAL A 201 -0.86 1.25 7.67
N ALA A 202 0.42 1.38 8.01
CA ALA A 202 1.03 0.84 9.21
C ALA A 202 1.61 2.00 10.03
N GLY A 203 2.38 1.70 11.07
CA GLY A 203 2.89 2.74 11.96
C GLY A 203 1.91 3.10 13.08
N PRO A 204 2.34 3.96 14.02
CA PRO A 204 1.50 4.43 15.10
C PRO A 204 0.38 5.33 14.59
N HIS A 205 -0.75 5.35 15.28
CA HIS A 205 -1.79 6.36 15.06
C HIS A 205 -1.21 7.78 15.15
N PRO A 206 -1.46 8.69 14.19
CA PRO A 206 -2.56 8.69 13.22
C PRO A 206 -2.26 8.08 11.84
N TYR A 207 -1.06 7.53 11.59
CA TYR A 207 -0.65 7.12 10.25
C TYR A 207 -1.59 6.13 9.55
N PRO A 208 -2.06 5.03 10.19
CA PRO A 208 -2.97 4.10 9.52
C PRO A 208 -4.24 4.77 8.96
N GLU A 209 -4.87 5.63 9.75
CA GLU A 209 -6.06 6.38 9.34
C GLU A 209 -5.73 7.43 8.27
N LEU A 210 -4.69 8.23 8.49
CA LEU A 210 -4.27 9.29 7.58
C LEU A 210 -3.91 8.74 6.19
N VAL A 211 -3.16 7.63 6.13
CA VAL A 211 -2.77 7.04 4.86
C VAL A 211 -3.99 6.43 4.16
N ARG A 212 -4.92 5.82 4.91
CA ARG A 212 -6.18 5.28 4.36
C ARG A 212 -7.03 6.38 3.75
N ASP A 213 -7.15 7.53 4.42
CA ASP A 213 -7.92 8.67 3.92
C ASP A 213 -7.34 9.20 2.60
N PHE A 214 -6.02 9.43 2.54
CA PHE A 214 -5.38 9.89 1.31
C PHE A 214 -5.41 8.87 0.16
N GLN A 215 -5.60 7.59 0.47
CA GLN A 215 -5.76 6.53 -0.53
C GLN A 215 -7.23 6.24 -0.89
N SER A 216 -8.21 6.73 -0.11
CA SER A 216 -9.65 6.43 -0.32
C SER A 216 -10.18 6.95 -1.65
N VAL A 217 -9.49 7.93 -2.26
CA VAL A 217 -9.77 8.41 -3.62
C VAL A 217 -9.79 7.28 -4.67
N ILE A 218 -9.04 6.19 -4.44
CA ILE A 218 -9.04 5.01 -5.32
C ILE A 218 -10.43 4.38 -5.36
N GLY A 219 -10.99 4.06 -4.19
CA GLY A 219 -12.29 3.43 -4.08
C GLY A 219 -13.44 4.38 -4.43
N GLU A 220 -13.31 5.68 -4.13
CA GLU A 220 -14.33 6.69 -4.46
C GLU A 220 -14.50 6.81 -5.98
N GLU A 221 -13.39 6.89 -6.70
CA GLU A 221 -13.39 6.88 -8.16
C GLU A 221 -13.88 5.54 -8.71
N ALA A 222 -13.38 4.41 -8.19
CA ALA A 222 -13.80 3.09 -8.67
C ALA A 222 -15.32 2.88 -8.52
N ARG A 223 -15.90 3.34 -7.40
CA ARG A 223 -17.34 3.29 -7.13
C ARG A 223 -18.13 4.15 -8.11
N ALA A 224 -17.68 5.37 -8.40
CA ALA A 224 -18.34 6.22 -9.38
C ALA A 224 -18.26 5.62 -10.79
N GLN A 225 -17.07 5.15 -11.18
CA GLN A 225 -16.78 4.60 -12.50
C GLN A 225 -17.54 3.30 -12.78
N ILE A 226 -17.66 2.41 -11.79
CA ILE A 226 -18.38 1.14 -11.99
C ILE A 226 -19.90 1.35 -12.06
N LEU A 227 -20.43 2.30 -11.30
CA LEU A 227 -21.85 2.69 -11.41
C LEU A 227 -22.14 3.31 -12.78
N GLU A 228 -21.22 4.09 -13.33
CA GLU A 228 -21.32 4.63 -14.68
C GLU A 228 -21.26 3.52 -15.76
N ALA A 229 -20.32 2.59 -15.63
CA ALA A 229 -20.09 1.55 -16.64
C ALA A 229 -21.15 0.43 -16.63
N GLU A 230 -21.62 0.02 -15.45
CA GLU A 230 -22.43 -1.20 -15.27
C GLU A 230 -23.79 -0.93 -14.60
N GLY A 231 -24.07 0.30 -14.17
CA GLY A 231 -25.34 0.67 -13.52
C GLY A 231 -25.56 0.06 -12.14
N ARG A 232 -24.54 -0.61 -11.57
CA ARG A 232 -24.59 -1.32 -10.29
C ARG A 232 -23.21 -1.38 -9.64
N LEU A 233 -23.18 -1.72 -8.34
CA LEU A 233 -21.93 -2.00 -7.63
C LEU A 233 -21.29 -3.31 -8.11
N PRO A 234 -19.96 -3.47 -7.98
CA PRO A 234 -19.28 -4.72 -8.28
C PRO A 234 -19.72 -5.81 -7.31
N ASP A 235 -19.57 -7.07 -7.71
CA ASP A 235 -19.78 -8.20 -6.81
C ASP A 235 -18.56 -8.43 -5.91
N MET A 236 -17.36 -8.06 -6.38
CA MET A 236 -16.11 -8.26 -5.64
C MET A 236 -15.06 -7.19 -5.88
N LEU A 237 -14.27 -6.89 -4.85
CA LEU A 237 -13.03 -6.10 -4.91
C LEU A 237 -11.83 -6.99 -4.57
N ILE A 238 -10.74 -6.86 -5.32
CA ILE A 238 -9.48 -7.59 -5.07
C ILE A 238 -8.31 -6.61 -5.11
N ALA A 239 -7.42 -6.66 -4.11
CA ALA A 239 -6.21 -5.85 -4.09
C ALA A 239 -5.06 -6.56 -3.37
N PRO A 240 -3.79 -6.32 -3.79
CA PRO A 240 -2.64 -6.90 -3.11
C PRO A 240 -2.35 -6.18 -1.79
N VAL A 241 -1.86 -6.92 -0.81
CA VAL A 241 -1.68 -6.47 0.57
C VAL A 241 -0.26 -6.80 1.04
N GLY A 242 0.61 -5.79 1.03
CA GLY A 242 1.80 -5.77 1.88
C GLY A 242 1.42 -5.08 3.18
N GLY A 243 1.84 -3.82 3.36
CA GLY A 243 1.29 -2.98 4.43
C GLY A 243 -0.19 -2.58 4.25
N GLY A 244 -0.75 -2.67 3.03
CA GLY A 244 -2.20 -2.55 2.78
C GLY A 244 -2.74 -1.21 2.24
N SER A 245 -1.91 -0.20 1.99
CA SER A 245 -2.39 1.16 1.62
C SER A 245 -3.25 1.21 0.36
N ASN A 246 -2.85 0.54 -0.73
CA ASN A 246 -3.66 0.47 -1.95
C ASN A 246 -4.99 -0.27 -1.74
N ALA A 247 -4.94 -1.34 -0.93
CA ALA A 247 -6.06 -2.23 -0.72
C ALA A 247 -7.15 -1.53 0.08
N ILE A 248 -6.81 -0.96 1.25
CA ILE A 248 -7.78 -0.21 2.03
C ILE A 248 -8.27 1.05 1.30
N GLY A 249 -7.42 1.68 0.47
CA GLY A 249 -7.85 2.79 -0.39
C GLY A 249 -8.96 2.40 -1.39
N LEU A 250 -8.89 1.19 -1.96
CA LEU A 250 -9.96 0.65 -2.79
C LEU A 250 -11.17 0.20 -1.95
N PHE A 251 -10.93 -0.47 -0.82
CA PHE A 251 -11.98 -1.14 -0.05
C PHE A 251 -12.83 -0.18 0.78
N HIS A 252 -12.23 0.89 1.32
CA HIS A 252 -12.85 1.73 2.34
C HIS A 252 -14.22 2.30 1.93
N PRO A 253 -14.41 2.80 0.69
CA PRO A 253 -15.72 3.29 0.22
C PRO A 253 -16.80 2.22 0.01
N PHE A 254 -16.45 0.94 0.16
CA PHE A 254 -17.35 -0.22 0.00
C PHE A 254 -17.54 -1.04 1.28
N LEU A 255 -16.91 -0.66 2.40
CA LEU A 255 -16.96 -1.49 3.63
C LEU A 255 -18.38 -1.68 4.17
N ASP A 256 -19.26 -0.71 3.98
CA ASP A 256 -20.66 -0.80 4.43
C ASP A 256 -21.58 -1.49 3.40
N ASP A 257 -21.09 -1.80 2.19
CA ASP A 257 -21.86 -2.51 1.18
C ASP A 257 -21.73 -4.02 1.39
N GLU A 258 -22.62 -4.62 2.20
CA GLU A 258 -22.60 -6.05 2.53
C GLU A 258 -22.65 -6.98 1.30
N GLY A 259 -23.24 -6.51 0.20
CA GLY A 259 -23.30 -7.25 -1.07
C GLY A 259 -22.00 -7.26 -1.88
N VAL A 260 -20.97 -6.51 -1.46
CA VAL A 260 -19.67 -6.44 -2.13
C VAL A 260 -18.66 -7.28 -1.34
N GLU A 261 -18.27 -8.42 -1.92
CA GLU A 261 -17.18 -9.24 -1.37
C GLU A 261 -15.84 -8.51 -1.51
N ILE A 262 -14.97 -8.64 -0.51
CA ILE A 262 -13.67 -7.96 -0.50
C ILE A 262 -12.58 -8.97 -0.19
N VAL A 263 -11.58 -9.04 -1.08
CA VAL A 263 -10.44 -9.96 -1.01
C VAL A 263 -9.12 -9.18 -0.99
N GLY A 264 -8.40 -9.27 0.11
CA GLY A 264 -7.00 -8.88 0.19
C GLY A 264 -6.09 -10.04 -0.22
N VAL A 265 -5.00 -9.77 -0.93
CA VAL A 265 -4.09 -10.82 -1.40
C VAL A 265 -2.70 -10.64 -0.79
N GLU A 266 -2.27 -11.58 0.04
CA GLU A 266 -0.94 -11.57 0.64
C GLU A 266 0.06 -12.41 -0.16
N ALA A 267 1.34 -12.04 -0.11
CA ALA A 267 2.39 -12.80 -0.79
C ALA A 267 2.76 -14.07 0.01
N ALA A 268 2.52 -15.22 -0.61
CA ALA A 268 2.85 -16.53 -0.08
C ALA A 268 4.28 -16.97 -0.41
N GLY A 269 5.06 -16.17 -1.16
CA GLY A 269 6.45 -16.48 -1.50
C GLY A 269 6.61 -17.85 -2.14
N GLU A 270 7.44 -18.69 -1.52
CA GLU A 270 7.69 -20.09 -1.91
C GLU A 270 6.59 -21.07 -1.43
N GLY A 271 5.59 -20.57 -0.70
CA GLY A 271 4.51 -21.34 -0.06
C GLY A 271 4.39 -21.02 1.44
N LEU A 272 3.22 -21.26 2.04
CA LEU A 272 2.99 -21.00 3.47
C LEU A 272 3.82 -21.89 4.42
N ASP A 273 4.22 -23.08 3.97
CA ASP A 273 5.15 -23.95 4.71
C ASP A 273 6.63 -23.58 4.46
N GLY A 274 6.89 -22.62 3.59
CA GLY A 274 8.21 -22.13 3.20
C GLY A 274 8.44 -20.68 3.61
N LYS A 275 9.17 -19.92 2.78
CA LYS A 275 9.38 -18.49 3.01
C LYS A 275 8.24 -17.68 2.38
N HIS A 276 7.61 -16.81 3.17
CA HIS A 276 6.47 -16.02 2.72
C HIS A 276 6.37 -14.67 3.45
N ALA A 277 5.46 -13.81 3.01
CA ALA A 277 5.11 -12.53 3.65
C ALA A 277 3.63 -12.45 4.05
N ALA A 278 2.91 -13.59 4.03
CA ALA A 278 1.49 -13.67 4.40
C ALA A 278 1.26 -13.59 5.92
N SER A 279 1.14 -12.36 6.42
CA SER A 279 1.09 -12.03 7.85
C SER A 279 -0.22 -12.46 8.52
N LEU A 280 -1.34 -12.45 7.81
CA LEU A 280 -2.61 -12.96 8.34
C LEU A 280 -2.70 -14.48 8.22
N ALA A 281 -2.22 -15.05 7.11
CA ALA A 281 -2.30 -16.49 6.89
C ALA A 281 -1.32 -17.31 7.77
N GLY A 282 -0.11 -16.81 8.00
CA GLY A 282 0.95 -17.52 8.74
C GLY A 282 1.45 -16.81 9.99
N GLY A 283 0.89 -15.65 10.34
CA GLY A 283 1.32 -14.85 11.49
C GLY A 283 0.36 -14.90 12.67
N LYS A 284 0.67 -14.08 13.68
CA LYS A 284 -0.14 -13.93 14.90
C LYS A 284 -0.09 -12.48 15.41
N PRO A 285 -1.08 -12.02 16.21
CA PRO A 285 -1.06 -10.67 16.75
C PRO A 285 0.19 -10.36 17.57
N GLY A 286 0.76 -9.18 17.38
CA GLY A 286 1.90 -8.65 18.13
C GLY A 286 2.10 -7.16 17.88
N ILE A 287 3.25 -6.63 18.30
CA ILE A 287 3.57 -5.20 18.16
C ILE A 287 4.78 -5.05 17.25
N LEU A 288 4.62 -4.28 16.17
CA LEU A 288 5.68 -4.03 15.20
C LEU A 288 5.58 -2.60 14.67
N HIS A 289 6.71 -1.90 14.60
CA HIS A 289 6.83 -0.57 14.00
C HIS A 289 5.78 0.46 14.47
N GLY A 290 5.42 0.45 15.75
CA GLY A 290 4.55 1.47 16.33
C GLY A 290 3.07 1.11 16.43
N ASN A 291 2.63 -0.05 15.96
CA ASN A 291 1.26 -0.52 16.13
C ASN A 291 1.16 -1.97 16.61
N LYS A 292 -0.01 -2.32 17.16
CA LYS A 292 -0.42 -3.70 17.35
C LYS A 292 -1.11 -4.20 16.08
N THR A 293 -0.65 -5.31 15.51
CA THR A 293 -1.09 -5.85 14.23
C THR A 293 -0.85 -7.35 14.13
N TYR A 294 -1.30 -8.02 13.07
CA TYR A 294 -0.78 -9.33 12.69
C TYR A 294 0.62 -9.22 12.07
N LEU A 295 1.50 -10.13 12.46
CA LEU A 295 2.85 -10.22 11.92
C LEU A 295 3.43 -11.63 11.99
N LEU A 296 4.46 -11.87 11.18
CA LEU A 296 5.29 -13.07 11.21
C LEU A 296 6.30 -12.97 12.35
N GLN A 297 6.20 -13.90 13.29
CA GLN A 297 7.08 -13.96 14.46
C GLN A 297 7.13 -15.38 15.02
N ASP A 298 8.27 -15.74 15.60
CA ASP A 298 8.49 -17.04 16.23
C ASP A 298 7.82 -17.17 17.61
N GLU A 299 8.05 -18.28 18.30
CA GLU A 299 7.47 -18.56 19.63
C GLU A 299 7.92 -17.56 20.70
N ASP A 300 9.12 -16.99 20.57
CA ASP A 300 9.70 -16.00 21.48
C ASP A 300 9.27 -14.55 21.14
N GLY A 301 8.50 -14.38 20.07
CA GLY A 301 8.04 -13.07 19.58
C GLY A 301 9.11 -12.31 18.79
N GLN A 302 10.16 -12.97 18.31
CA GLN A 302 11.12 -12.36 17.39
C GLN A 302 10.52 -12.31 15.99
N ILE A 303 10.75 -11.19 15.31
CA ILE A 303 10.21 -10.95 13.96
C ILE A 303 10.87 -11.90 12.96
N THR A 304 10.07 -12.72 12.31
CA THR A 304 10.51 -13.59 11.21
C THR A 304 10.72 -12.74 9.96
N GLU A 305 11.78 -13.04 9.21
CA GLU A 305 12.02 -12.38 7.92
C GLU A 305 10.94 -12.80 6.91
N ALA A 306 10.31 -11.79 6.30
CA ALA A 306 9.38 -12.00 5.21
C ALA A 306 10.12 -12.40 3.93
N HIS A 307 9.37 -12.97 2.99
CA HIS A 307 9.87 -13.24 1.65
C HIS A 307 8.78 -13.12 0.60
N SER A 308 9.11 -12.45 -0.50
CA SER A 308 8.37 -12.49 -1.76
C SER A 308 9.28 -12.06 -2.91
N ILE A 309 9.00 -12.54 -4.12
CA ILE A 309 9.56 -11.97 -5.36
C ILE A 309 9.21 -10.48 -5.53
N SER A 310 8.09 -10.05 -4.92
CA SER A 310 7.63 -8.67 -4.95
C SER A 310 8.11 -7.89 -3.72
N ALA A 311 9.11 -7.02 -3.91
CA ALA A 311 9.67 -6.20 -2.82
C ALA A 311 8.64 -5.26 -2.14
N GLY A 312 7.51 -4.94 -2.78
CA GLY A 312 6.44 -4.15 -2.16
C GLY A 312 5.49 -4.95 -1.26
N LEU A 313 5.50 -6.29 -1.36
CA LEU A 313 4.77 -7.20 -0.50
C LEU A 313 5.66 -7.89 0.54
N ASP A 314 6.98 -7.78 0.41
CA ASP A 314 7.99 -8.32 1.33
C ASP A 314 8.05 -7.53 2.66
N TYR A 315 6.99 -7.67 3.45
CA TYR A 315 6.84 -7.02 4.75
C TYR A 315 6.23 -8.02 5.75
N PRO A 316 6.83 -8.22 6.94
CA PRO A 316 6.39 -9.25 7.88
C PRO A 316 5.18 -8.85 8.72
N GLY A 317 4.54 -7.72 8.45
CA GLY A 317 3.33 -7.30 9.16
C GLY A 317 2.26 -6.83 8.18
N ILE A 318 1.16 -6.33 8.74
CA ILE A 318 0.05 -5.76 7.96
C ILE A 318 -0.49 -4.48 8.62
N GLY A 319 -1.27 -3.68 7.91
CA GLY A 319 -1.98 -2.55 8.51
C GLY A 319 -2.99 -2.98 9.57
N PRO A 320 -3.16 -2.22 10.67
CA PRO A 320 -4.03 -2.62 11.78
C PRO A 320 -5.52 -2.61 11.42
N GLU A 321 -5.94 -1.75 10.48
CA GLU A 321 -7.30 -1.76 9.96
C GLU A 321 -7.60 -3.06 9.20
N HIS A 322 -6.63 -3.60 8.44
CA HIS A 322 -6.77 -4.91 7.82
C HIS A 322 -6.82 -6.05 8.84
N SER A 323 -5.99 -5.98 9.90
CA SER A 323 -6.08 -6.96 11.01
C SER A 323 -7.47 -6.97 11.65
N TRP A 324 -8.05 -5.79 11.86
CA TRP A 324 -9.41 -5.68 12.38
C TRP A 324 -10.47 -6.20 11.41
N LEU A 325 -10.38 -5.83 10.12
CA LEU A 325 -11.31 -6.28 9.08
C LEU A 325 -11.27 -7.79 8.85
N HIS A 326 -10.09 -8.40 9.02
CA HIS A 326 -9.90 -9.85 9.09
C HIS A 326 -10.65 -10.46 10.28
N ASP A 327 -10.39 -9.97 11.50
CA ASP A 327 -10.96 -10.52 12.74
C ASP A 327 -12.50 -10.47 12.76
N ILE A 328 -13.10 -9.44 12.17
CA ILE A 328 -14.57 -9.31 12.09
C ILE A 328 -15.16 -10.02 10.87
N GLY A 329 -14.34 -10.59 9.99
CA GLY A 329 -14.76 -11.31 8.79
C GLY A 329 -15.29 -10.44 7.65
N ARG A 330 -15.01 -9.13 7.64
CA ARG A 330 -15.46 -8.22 6.56
C ARG A 330 -14.64 -8.41 5.28
N VAL A 331 -13.34 -8.70 5.43
CA VAL A 331 -12.42 -8.91 4.31
C VAL A 331 -11.83 -10.31 4.41
N ARG A 332 -11.86 -11.06 3.30
CA ARG A 332 -11.17 -12.33 3.16
C ARG A 332 -9.73 -12.07 2.70
N TYR A 333 -8.77 -12.81 3.21
CA TYR A 333 -7.38 -12.70 2.80
C TYR A 333 -6.90 -14.01 2.16
N GLU A 334 -6.32 -13.92 0.97
CA GLU A 334 -5.86 -15.08 0.21
C GLU A 334 -4.35 -15.05 -0.04
N PRO A 335 -3.64 -16.17 0.18
CA PRO A 335 -2.25 -16.30 -0.19
C PRO A 335 -2.10 -16.53 -1.71
N VAL A 336 -1.08 -15.90 -2.31
CA VAL A 336 -0.64 -16.13 -3.69
C VAL A 336 0.88 -16.27 -3.72
N THR A 337 1.36 -17.35 -4.32
CA THR A 337 2.79 -17.67 -4.45
C THR A 337 3.49 -16.83 -5.50
N ASP A 338 4.83 -16.76 -5.42
CA ASP A 338 5.65 -16.06 -6.41
C ASP A 338 5.47 -16.63 -7.82
N ALA A 339 5.30 -17.95 -7.94
CA ALA A 339 5.06 -18.63 -9.21
C ALA A 339 3.71 -18.23 -9.83
N GLU A 340 2.64 -18.16 -9.03
CA GLU A 340 1.33 -17.69 -9.47
C GLU A 340 1.40 -16.23 -9.93
N ALA A 341 2.03 -15.35 -9.14
CA ALA A 341 2.18 -13.94 -9.49
C ALA A 341 2.99 -13.73 -10.77
N LEU A 342 4.08 -14.48 -10.97
CA LEU A 342 4.90 -14.40 -12.19
C LEU A 342 4.15 -14.89 -13.43
N ALA A 343 3.31 -15.92 -13.29
CA ALA A 343 2.45 -16.38 -14.38
C ALA A 343 1.41 -15.31 -14.76
N SER A 344 0.76 -14.70 -13.77
CA SER A 344 -0.21 -13.62 -13.99
C SER A 344 0.39 -12.34 -14.54
N PHE A 345 1.61 -11.98 -14.14
CA PHE A 345 2.37 -10.89 -14.73
C PHE A 345 2.50 -11.09 -16.25
N GLN A 346 2.94 -12.28 -16.67
CA GLN A 346 3.12 -12.62 -18.09
C GLN A 346 1.79 -12.66 -18.83
N LYS A 347 0.76 -13.24 -18.21
CA LYS A 347 -0.57 -13.36 -18.82
C LYS A 347 -1.19 -11.99 -19.07
N LEU A 348 -1.23 -11.11 -18.06
CA LEU A 348 -1.77 -9.76 -18.22
C LEU A 348 -1.00 -8.97 -19.28
N THR A 349 0.34 -9.06 -19.26
CA THR A 349 1.19 -8.42 -20.27
C THR A 349 0.83 -8.88 -21.69
N LYS A 350 0.65 -10.19 -21.89
CA LYS A 350 0.35 -10.78 -23.20
C LYS A 350 -1.08 -10.51 -23.68
N LEU A 351 -2.06 -10.51 -22.77
CA LEU A 351 -3.47 -10.36 -23.10
C LEU A 351 -3.88 -8.89 -23.21
N GLU A 352 -3.45 -8.04 -22.28
CA GLU A 352 -3.93 -6.66 -22.18
C GLU A 352 -2.89 -5.63 -22.61
N GLY A 353 -1.64 -6.03 -22.86
CA GLY A 353 -0.56 -5.08 -23.15
C GLY A 353 -0.21 -4.19 -21.95
N ILE A 354 -0.64 -4.59 -20.75
CA ILE A 354 -0.38 -3.90 -19.49
C ILE A 354 0.70 -4.68 -18.77
N ILE A 355 1.84 -4.03 -18.49
CA ILE A 355 2.91 -4.60 -17.67
C ILE A 355 2.64 -4.22 -16.21
N PRO A 356 2.04 -5.11 -15.39
CA PRO A 356 1.68 -4.77 -14.02
C PRO A 356 2.92 -4.79 -13.13
N ALA A 357 2.91 -4.07 -12.01
CA ALA A 357 3.86 -4.35 -10.95
C ALA A 357 3.66 -5.78 -10.40
N LEU A 358 4.71 -6.45 -9.93
CA LEU A 358 4.61 -7.79 -9.35
C LEU A 358 3.63 -7.83 -8.16
N GLU A 359 3.50 -6.73 -7.42
CA GLU A 359 2.50 -6.55 -6.36
C GLU A 359 1.09 -6.72 -6.94
N SER A 360 0.76 -5.96 -8.00
CA SER A 360 -0.53 -6.02 -8.69
C SER A 360 -0.78 -7.41 -9.31
N ALA A 361 0.28 -8.07 -9.80
CA ALA A 361 0.17 -9.41 -10.37
C ALA A 361 -0.32 -10.46 -9.36
N HIS A 362 -0.07 -10.28 -8.05
CA HIS A 362 -0.65 -11.17 -7.03
C HIS A 362 -2.18 -11.06 -6.99
N ALA A 363 -2.72 -9.84 -7.05
CA ALA A 363 -4.16 -9.65 -7.09
C ALA A 363 -4.81 -10.17 -8.38
N ILE A 364 -4.10 -10.05 -9.50
CA ILE A 364 -4.52 -10.66 -10.77
C ILE A 364 -4.54 -12.19 -10.66
N ALA A 365 -3.52 -12.81 -10.05
CA ALA A 365 -3.50 -14.26 -9.85
C ALA A 365 -4.67 -14.75 -8.99
N ALA A 366 -5.03 -14.04 -7.92
CA ALA A 366 -6.23 -14.36 -7.16
C ALA A 366 -7.50 -14.22 -8.02
N ALA A 367 -7.62 -13.16 -8.82
CA ALA A 367 -8.73 -12.97 -9.74
C ALA A 367 -8.82 -14.10 -10.78
N GLU A 368 -7.70 -14.62 -11.28
CA GLU A 368 -7.65 -15.75 -12.22
C GLU A 368 -8.20 -17.05 -11.59
N ARG A 369 -8.02 -17.26 -10.27
CA ARG A 369 -8.62 -18.39 -9.55
C ARG A 369 -10.11 -18.19 -9.31
N ILE A 370 -10.52 -16.97 -8.96
CA ILE A 370 -11.88 -16.67 -8.50
C ILE A 370 -12.85 -16.47 -9.67
N ALA A 371 -12.47 -15.66 -10.67
CA ALA A 371 -13.39 -15.25 -11.75
C ALA A 371 -14.06 -16.42 -12.49
N PRO A 372 -13.36 -17.53 -12.84
CA PRO A 372 -13.99 -18.68 -13.49
C PRO A 372 -15.02 -19.42 -12.63
N THR A 373 -14.98 -19.25 -11.31
CA THR A 373 -15.96 -19.87 -10.38
C THR A 373 -17.25 -19.07 -10.26
N LEU A 374 -17.27 -17.85 -10.83
CA LEU A 374 -18.40 -16.94 -10.80
C LEU A 374 -19.13 -16.90 -12.16
N GLY A 375 -20.38 -16.49 -12.14
CA GLY A 375 -21.18 -16.28 -13.36
C GLY A 375 -20.65 -15.13 -14.21
N LYS A 376 -20.87 -15.19 -15.53
CA LYS A 376 -20.45 -14.14 -16.49
C LYS A 376 -21.14 -12.79 -16.27
N ASP A 377 -22.24 -12.78 -15.53
CA ASP A 377 -22.93 -11.57 -15.09
C ASP A 377 -22.23 -10.86 -13.93
N LYS A 378 -21.32 -11.54 -13.22
CA LYS A 378 -20.60 -11.01 -12.06
C LYS A 378 -19.48 -10.05 -12.45
N ILE A 379 -19.17 -9.12 -11.55
CA ILE A 379 -18.16 -8.08 -11.77
C ILE A 379 -17.13 -8.07 -10.64
N ILE A 380 -15.86 -8.14 -11.00
CA ILE A 380 -14.70 -8.00 -10.11
C ILE A 380 -13.96 -6.72 -10.47
N ILE A 381 -13.65 -5.88 -9.47
CA ILE A 381 -12.66 -4.81 -9.61
C ILE A 381 -11.35 -5.26 -8.97
N VAL A 382 -10.27 -5.25 -9.73
CA VAL A 382 -8.92 -5.54 -9.26
C VAL A 382 -8.10 -4.25 -9.24
N ASN A 383 -7.42 -3.96 -8.12
CA ASN A 383 -6.54 -2.80 -8.05
C ASN A 383 -5.21 -3.06 -8.78
N CYS A 384 -5.00 -2.42 -9.93
CA CYS A 384 -3.70 -2.40 -10.61
C CYS A 384 -2.83 -1.31 -9.95
N SER A 385 -2.33 -1.64 -8.76
CA SER A 385 -1.71 -0.70 -7.80
C SER A 385 -0.47 0.06 -8.30
N GLY A 386 0.14 -0.38 -9.40
CA GLY A 386 1.36 0.17 -9.97
C GLY A 386 1.80 -0.57 -11.23
N ARG A 387 2.70 0.06 -12.01
CA ARG A 387 3.30 -0.48 -13.23
C ARG A 387 4.60 -1.24 -13.00
N GLY A 388 4.87 -2.22 -13.85
CA GLY A 388 5.98 -3.17 -13.69
C GLY A 388 7.31 -2.79 -14.30
N ASP A 389 7.52 -1.53 -14.72
CA ASP A 389 8.83 -1.08 -15.26
C ASP A 389 9.98 -1.39 -14.29
N LYS A 390 9.73 -1.26 -12.98
CA LYS A 390 10.71 -1.56 -11.94
C LYS A 390 11.04 -3.04 -11.81
N ASP A 391 10.13 -3.92 -12.24
CA ASP A 391 10.21 -5.36 -12.02
C ASP A 391 10.82 -6.10 -13.21
N ILE A 392 11.10 -5.42 -14.33
CA ILE A 392 11.58 -6.05 -15.58
C ILE A 392 12.85 -6.87 -15.36
N PHE A 393 13.81 -6.37 -14.58
CA PHE A 393 15.04 -7.11 -14.29
C PHE A 393 14.80 -8.35 -13.43
N THR A 394 13.96 -8.21 -12.38
CA THR A 394 13.57 -9.32 -11.50
C THR A 394 12.81 -10.40 -12.28
N VAL A 395 11.88 -9.99 -13.14
CA VAL A 395 11.12 -10.90 -14.00
C VAL A 395 12.04 -11.59 -15.02
N ALA A 396 12.96 -10.85 -15.65
CA ALA A 396 13.90 -11.44 -16.58
C ALA A 396 14.78 -12.50 -15.89
N GLU A 397 15.32 -12.20 -14.72
CA GLU A 397 16.10 -13.16 -13.92
C GLU A 397 15.27 -14.39 -13.55
N ALA A 398 14.05 -14.21 -13.06
CA ALA A 398 13.15 -15.31 -12.70
C ALA A 398 12.75 -16.19 -13.90
N LEU A 399 12.71 -15.62 -15.11
CA LEU A 399 12.47 -16.34 -16.36
C LEU A 399 13.75 -16.91 -17.00
N GLY A 400 14.92 -16.71 -16.39
CA GLY A 400 16.21 -17.15 -16.93
C GLY A 400 16.64 -16.37 -18.19
N VAL A 401 16.15 -15.14 -18.36
CA VAL A 401 16.48 -14.24 -19.47
C VAL A 401 17.56 -13.25 -19.03
N LYS A 402 18.64 -13.15 -19.82
CA LYS A 402 19.69 -12.15 -19.62
C LYS A 402 19.40 -10.91 -20.48
N LEU A 403 19.30 -9.74 -19.84
CA LEU A 403 19.07 -8.44 -20.48
C LEU A 403 20.35 -7.73 -20.90
#